data_AF-A0A388KT78-F1
#
_entry.id   AF-A0A388KT78-F1
#
_cell.length_a   1.000
_cell.length_b   1.000
_cell.length_c   1.000
_cell.angle_alpha   90.00
_cell.angle_beta   90.00
_cell.angle_gamma   90.00
#
_symmetry.space_group_name_H-M   'P 1'
#
loop_
_entity.id
_entity.type
_entity.pdbx_description
1 polymer ?
#
loop_
_entity_poly.entity_id
_entity_poly.type
_entity_poly.pdbx_seq_one_letter_code
_entity_poly.pdbx_strand_id
1 'polypeptide(L)'
;MALAKQILQSLARHFTDEGPHGKDPGKGSRHWLCNYCETRFVDTKSVLKKHFMTKCSIELVTRALTGEERVMRIEGIRLGKHQASQLAGAIGGSGGPSTGPSSSSFVPPSSSTQRPTDGETPSLAGSKTCFPPALGSGGRSVRQTLLEEADSVVTRNEHKSRKMDRWLICTNQPFSMVNNFSFLDFIDAVKNCHPSWRACKRDEMRTKRLDGQYKLVGEDTWSLEIGAGSIVGVVMDNARVCAKAGKIVEAKYPGIYIVGCTAHALDLALEDMYKCMDWLKEVVDKGNQVGKFFTNIDKVRAMYNRIASAQLKRPAVTRFTTNFEMLQSLKAGRNPLELCVCNAAWVEKLVRGEQVVAFNVVTHIIMDTNGFWKVVDKAIEVMEPVVKLLRLVDGPGATMSKVYFGMDTVVVRMRTLDCLSETEKADVENILIDRWAVMTSELHCAAAFLDPEYRTHTVRDTEIREGFNIWLYSWAPPELLQGEISRQLDM
;
A
#
# COMPACT_ATOMS: atom_id res chain seq x y z
N MET A 1 19.24 -25.64 -31.12
CA MET A 1 19.93 -26.89 -30.72
C MET A 1 20.84 -26.69 -29.50
N ALA A 2 21.76 -25.71 -29.49
CA ALA A 2 22.67 -25.48 -28.35
C ALA A 2 21.97 -25.10 -27.03
N LEU A 3 21.00 -24.16 -27.08
CA LEU A 3 20.24 -23.71 -25.90
C LEU A 3 19.42 -24.84 -25.26
N ALA A 4 18.74 -25.66 -26.06
CA ALA A 4 17.96 -26.80 -25.54
C ALA A 4 18.86 -27.84 -24.85
N LYS A 5 20.07 -28.08 -25.37
CA LYS A 5 21.05 -28.99 -24.75
C LYS A 5 21.57 -28.43 -23.41
N GLN A 6 21.79 -27.12 -23.33
CA GLN A 6 22.20 -26.41 -22.12
C GLN A 6 21.11 -26.42 -21.05
N ILE A 7 19.85 -26.18 -21.42
CA ILE A 7 18.72 -26.24 -20.46
C ILE A 7 18.49 -27.69 -19.99
N LEU A 8 18.64 -28.69 -20.85
CA LEU A 8 18.54 -30.10 -20.44
C LEU A 8 19.66 -30.52 -19.45
N GLN A 9 20.87 -29.97 -19.62
CA GLN A 9 21.98 -30.15 -18.68
C GLN A 9 21.75 -29.43 -17.35
N SER A 10 21.17 -28.22 -17.38
CA SER A 10 20.75 -27.50 -16.17
C SER A 10 19.66 -28.27 -15.43
N LEU A 11 18.66 -28.77 -16.15
CA LEU A 11 17.54 -29.51 -15.58
C LEU A 11 18.00 -30.81 -14.88
N ALA A 12 19.05 -31.45 -15.41
CA ALA A 12 19.64 -32.64 -14.79
C ALA A 12 20.25 -32.37 -13.41
N ARG A 13 20.65 -31.12 -13.08
CA ARG A 13 21.20 -30.77 -11.75
C ARG A 13 20.17 -30.83 -10.63
N HIS A 14 18.88 -30.82 -10.99
CA HIS A 14 17.78 -30.94 -10.05
C HIS A 14 17.49 -32.40 -9.63
N PHE A 15 18.22 -33.36 -10.20
CA PHE A 15 18.10 -34.78 -9.91
C PHE A 15 19.45 -35.37 -9.53
N THR A 16 19.42 -36.37 -8.66
CA THR A 16 20.57 -37.23 -8.39
C THR A 16 20.52 -38.43 -9.35
N ASP A 17 21.61 -38.68 -10.07
CA ASP A 17 21.78 -39.83 -10.96
C ASP A 17 22.31 -41.01 -10.13
N GLU A 18 21.44 -42.00 -9.87
CA GLU A 18 21.77 -43.18 -9.06
C GLU A 18 22.38 -44.32 -9.90
N GLY A 19 22.64 -44.09 -11.20
CA GLY A 19 23.38 -45.01 -12.08
C GLY A 19 22.56 -45.63 -13.22
N PRO A 20 23.22 -46.41 -14.10
CA PRO A 20 22.60 -47.01 -15.28
C PRO A 20 21.55 -48.06 -14.91
N HIS A 21 20.52 -48.20 -15.75
CA HIS A 21 19.51 -49.24 -15.62
C HIS A 21 19.65 -50.28 -16.74
N GLY A 22 19.73 -51.56 -16.39
CA GLY A 22 19.83 -52.70 -17.33
C GLY A 22 21.26 -53.27 -17.52
N LYS A 23 21.36 -54.40 -18.23
CA LYS A 23 22.62 -55.14 -18.45
C LYS A 23 23.57 -54.52 -19.50
N ASP A 24 23.10 -53.57 -20.31
CA ASP A 24 23.88 -52.87 -21.35
C ASP A 24 24.07 -51.39 -20.98
N PRO A 25 25.28 -50.96 -20.54
CA PRO A 25 25.55 -49.58 -20.11
C PRO A 25 25.36 -48.49 -21.18
N GLY A 26 25.23 -48.87 -22.46
CA GLY A 26 25.07 -47.96 -23.60
C GLY A 26 23.64 -47.54 -23.92
N LYS A 27 22.61 -48.16 -23.33
CA LYS A 27 21.19 -47.90 -23.66
C LYS A 27 20.54 -46.91 -22.68
N GLY A 28 20.97 -45.65 -22.71
CA GLY A 28 20.22 -44.40 -22.41
C GLY A 28 19.41 -44.19 -21.10
N SER A 29 18.82 -45.20 -20.46
CA SER A 29 17.98 -45.10 -19.26
C SER A 29 18.80 -45.18 -17.98
N ARG A 30 18.50 -44.30 -17.02
CA ARG A 30 19.17 -44.21 -15.72
C ARG A 30 18.17 -44.13 -14.58
N HIS A 31 18.61 -44.47 -13.37
CA HIS A 31 17.87 -44.25 -12.14
C HIS A 31 18.02 -42.79 -11.72
N TRP A 32 16.89 -42.10 -11.54
CA TRP A 32 16.85 -40.70 -11.15
C TRP A 32 16.10 -40.55 -9.83
N LEU A 33 16.68 -39.75 -8.93
CA LEU A 33 16.03 -39.28 -7.71
C LEU A 33 15.81 -37.78 -7.82
N CYS A 34 14.57 -37.32 -7.61
CA CYS A 34 14.30 -35.89 -7.53
C CYS A 34 14.78 -35.33 -6.18
N ASN A 35 15.63 -34.30 -6.20
CA ASN A 35 16.22 -33.72 -5.00
C ASN A 35 15.20 -33.00 -4.09
N TYR A 36 13.97 -32.79 -4.56
CA TYR A 36 12.96 -31.99 -3.85
C TYR A 36 11.77 -32.82 -3.36
N CYS A 37 11.16 -33.62 -4.24
CA CYS A 37 10.00 -34.46 -3.91
C CYS A 37 10.37 -35.92 -3.60
N GLU A 38 11.66 -36.26 -3.59
CA GLU A 38 12.21 -37.58 -3.26
C GLU A 38 11.68 -38.76 -4.11
N THR A 39 10.97 -38.45 -5.20
CA THR A 39 10.44 -39.45 -6.11
C THR A 39 11.56 -40.08 -6.92
N ARG A 40 11.64 -41.42 -6.90
CA ARG A 40 12.54 -42.24 -7.72
C ARG A 40 11.85 -42.75 -8.98
N PHE A 41 12.55 -42.70 -10.11
CA PHE A 41 12.05 -43.25 -11.37
C PHE A 41 13.20 -43.65 -12.32
N VAL A 42 12.90 -44.51 -13.29
CA VAL A 42 13.86 -44.99 -14.29
C VAL A 42 13.47 -44.46 -15.65
N ASP A 43 14.33 -43.63 -16.26
CA ASP A 43 14.10 -43.15 -17.62
C ASP A 43 15.31 -42.43 -18.23
N THR A 44 15.14 -41.95 -19.46
CA THR A 44 16.03 -41.08 -20.21
C THR A 44 15.91 -39.60 -19.76
N LYS A 45 16.94 -38.78 -20.04
CA LYS A 45 16.99 -37.35 -19.65
C LYS A 45 15.82 -36.51 -20.17
N SER A 46 15.17 -36.92 -21.26
CA SER A 46 13.98 -36.24 -21.81
C SER A 46 12.77 -36.27 -20.87
N VAL A 47 12.68 -37.23 -19.96
CA VAL A 47 11.52 -37.39 -19.06
C VAL A 47 11.64 -36.55 -17.78
N LEU A 48 12.83 -36.04 -17.47
CA LEU A 48 13.07 -35.11 -16.36
C LEU A 48 12.17 -33.85 -16.44
N LYS A 49 11.95 -33.34 -17.66
CA LYS A 49 11.01 -32.24 -17.92
C LYS A 49 9.57 -32.62 -17.54
N LYS A 50 9.13 -33.82 -17.94
CA LYS A 50 7.77 -34.30 -17.70
C LYS A 50 7.51 -34.46 -16.20
N HIS A 51 8.51 -34.93 -15.44
CA HIS A 51 8.41 -35.02 -13.98
C HIS A 51 8.05 -33.67 -13.36
N PHE A 52 8.78 -32.59 -13.67
CA PHE A 52 8.46 -31.25 -13.14
C PHE A 52 7.10 -30.73 -13.58
N MET A 53 6.71 -30.97 -14.84
CA MET A 53 5.45 -30.46 -15.36
C MET A 53 4.20 -31.17 -14.84
N THR A 54 4.31 -32.45 -14.45
CA THR A 54 3.13 -33.29 -14.20
C THR A 54 3.12 -34.04 -12.88
N LYS A 55 4.28 -34.23 -12.24
CA LYS A 55 4.40 -35.11 -11.07
C LYS A 55 5.09 -34.50 -9.86
N CYS A 56 5.93 -33.47 -10.04
CA CYS A 56 6.74 -32.94 -8.94
C CYS A 56 5.91 -32.03 -8.01
N SER A 57 5.69 -32.49 -6.77
CA SER A 57 5.03 -31.77 -5.68
C SER A 57 5.76 -31.99 -4.35
N ILE A 58 5.80 -30.97 -3.50
CA ILE A 58 6.37 -31.07 -2.15
C ILE A 58 5.55 -32.02 -1.25
N GLU A 59 4.26 -32.20 -1.57
CA GLU A 59 3.33 -33.09 -0.85
C GLU A 59 3.71 -34.58 -0.96
N LEU A 60 4.58 -34.93 -1.92
CA LEU A 60 5.08 -36.29 -2.07
C LEU A 60 6.15 -36.66 -1.03
N VAL A 61 6.69 -35.68 -0.30
CA VAL A 61 7.66 -35.93 0.78
C VAL A 61 6.91 -36.32 2.04
N THR A 62 7.03 -37.60 2.44
CA THR A 62 6.28 -38.18 3.55
C THR A 62 6.96 -37.98 4.91
N ARG A 63 8.25 -37.63 4.94
CA ARG A 63 8.96 -37.32 6.18
C ARG A 63 8.79 -35.86 6.59
N ALA A 64 8.94 -35.58 7.88
CA ALA A 64 8.94 -34.22 8.40
C ALA A 64 10.12 -33.41 7.82
N LEU A 65 9.83 -32.19 7.39
CA LEU A 65 10.79 -31.22 6.87
C LEU A 65 10.88 -30.04 7.83
N THR A 66 12.09 -29.51 8.06
CA THR A 66 12.25 -28.22 8.74
C THR A 66 11.67 -27.10 7.86
N GLY A 67 11.34 -25.96 8.46
CA GLY A 67 10.81 -24.81 7.70
C GLY A 67 11.74 -24.38 6.56
N GLU A 68 13.04 -24.29 6.85
CA GLU A 68 14.07 -23.95 5.88
C GLU A 68 14.20 -24.99 4.75
N GLU A 69 14.19 -26.30 5.10
CA GLU A 69 14.29 -27.37 4.11
C GLU A 69 13.05 -27.39 3.18
N ARG A 70 11.87 -27.15 3.74
CA ARG A 70 10.62 -27.07 2.96
C ARG A 70 10.67 -25.92 1.95
N VAL A 71 11.12 -24.74 2.37
CA VAL A 71 11.24 -23.56 1.50
C VAL A 71 12.23 -23.80 0.36
N MET A 72 13.43 -24.30 0.69
CA MET A 72 14.46 -24.65 -0.31
C MET A 72 13.92 -25.61 -1.38
N ARG A 73 13.14 -26.61 -0.97
CA ARG A 73 12.57 -27.61 -1.89
C ARG A 73 11.45 -27.04 -2.75
N ILE A 74 10.59 -26.19 -2.20
CA ILE A 74 9.53 -25.52 -2.97
C ILE A 74 10.15 -24.62 -4.05
N GLU A 75 11.17 -23.83 -3.71
CA GLU A 75 11.88 -23.00 -4.69
C GLU A 75 12.62 -23.82 -5.74
N GLY A 76 13.24 -24.93 -5.33
CA GLY A 76 13.86 -25.89 -6.26
C GLY A 76 12.86 -26.47 -7.27
N ILE A 77 11.65 -26.83 -6.82
CA ILE A 77 10.57 -27.30 -7.69
C ILE A 77 10.11 -26.20 -8.65
N ARG A 78 9.98 -24.96 -8.16
CA ARG A 78 9.59 -23.80 -8.97
C ARG A 78 10.62 -23.53 -10.09
N LEU A 79 11.91 -23.51 -9.74
CA LEU A 79 12.99 -23.33 -10.71
C LEU A 79 13.03 -24.47 -11.74
N GLY A 80 12.86 -25.71 -11.30
CA GLY A 80 12.76 -26.88 -12.18
C GLY A 80 11.57 -26.80 -13.14
N LYS A 81 10.40 -26.38 -12.68
CA LYS A 81 9.20 -26.14 -13.51
C LYS A 81 9.41 -25.05 -14.55
N HIS A 82 10.07 -23.95 -14.17
CA HIS A 82 10.42 -22.86 -15.08
C HIS A 82 11.43 -23.30 -16.16
N GLN A 83 12.49 -24.00 -15.79
CA GLN A 83 13.43 -24.56 -16.78
C GLN A 83 12.76 -25.58 -17.71
N ALA A 84 11.87 -26.42 -17.16
CA ALA A 84 11.08 -27.37 -17.92
C ALA A 84 10.12 -26.68 -18.91
N SER A 85 9.49 -25.56 -18.55
CA SER A 85 8.60 -24.80 -19.43
C SER A 85 9.35 -24.05 -20.54
N GLN A 86 10.57 -23.56 -20.28
CA GLN A 86 11.43 -22.98 -21.32
C GLN A 86 11.82 -24.00 -22.40
N LEU A 87 12.01 -25.27 -22.03
CA LEU A 87 12.18 -26.38 -22.99
C LEU A 87 10.89 -26.72 -23.76
N ALA A 88 9.71 -26.27 -23.32
CA ALA A 88 8.48 -26.36 -24.10
C ALA A 88 8.36 -25.20 -25.10
N GLY A 89 8.81 -24.00 -24.72
CA GLY A 89 8.86 -22.82 -25.59
C GLY A 89 9.97 -22.85 -26.64
N ALA A 90 11.13 -23.43 -26.36
CA ALA A 90 12.30 -23.41 -27.27
C ALA A 90 12.15 -24.26 -28.57
N ILE A 91 11.03 -24.96 -28.76
CA ILE A 91 10.67 -25.58 -30.03
C ILE A 91 9.86 -24.60 -30.92
N GLY A 92 9.47 -23.44 -30.39
CA GLY A 92 8.81 -22.36 -31.13
C GLY A 92 9.35 -20.97 -30.79
N GLY A 93 10.15 -20.40 -31.69
CA GLY A 93 10.31 -18.95 -31.84
C GLY A 93 11.31 -18.26 -30.91
N SER A 94 12.43 -17.83 -31.47
CA SER A 94 13.48 -16.99 -30.88
C SER A 94 13.09 -15.52 -30.78
N GLY A 95 13.35 -14.89 -29.63
CA GLY A 95 13.37 -13.43 -29.49
C GLY A 95 13.15 -12.97 -28.05
N GLY A 96 14.22 -12.79 -27.27
CA GLY A 96 14.17 -12.10 -25.97
C GLY A 96 15.09 -10.89 -26.00
N PRO A 97 14.68 -9.72 -25.46
CA PRO A 97 15.58 -8.59 -25.31
C PRO A 97 16.33 -8.66 -23.98
N SER A 98 17.64 -8.42 -24.06
CA SER A 98 18.58 -8.20 -22.98
C SER A 98 18.48 -6.77 -22.42
N THR A 99 18.45 -6.60 -21.10
CA THR A 99 18.62 -5.29 -20.44
C THR A 99 19.85 -5.31 -19.54
N GLY A 100 20.90 -4.61 -19.97
CA GLY A 100 21.94 -4.07 -19.11
C GLY A 100 21.69 -2.57 -18.86
N PRO A 101 22.21 -1.98 -17.77
CA PRO A 101 21.90 -0.61 -17.39
C PRO A 101 22.80 0.39 -18.14
N SER A 102 22.29 1.59 -18.41
CA SER A 102 23.11 2.73 -18.86
C SER A 102 22.72 4.01 -18.13
N SER A 103 23.78 4.70 -17.74
CA SER A 103 23.90 5.85 -16.86
C SER A 103 23.62 7.20 -17.54
N SER A 104 22.98 8.08 -16.77
CA SER A 104 23.06 9.56 -16.74
C SER A 104 23.43 10.35 -18.01
N SER A 105 22.63 11.37 -18.33
CA SER A 105 23.08 12.52 -19.14
C SER A 105 22.61 13.84 -18.54
N PHE A 106 23.59 14.65 -18.14
CA PHE A 106 23.51 16.10 -17.96
C PHE A 106 23.30 16.79 -19.32
N VAL A 107 22.59 17.92 -19.32
CA VAL A 107 22.41 18.83 -20.46
C VAL A 107 23.40 20.00 -20.37
N PRO A 108 23.98 20.44 -21.49
CA PRO A 108 24.02 21.86 -21.83
C PRO A 108 23.72 22.15 -23.34
N PRO A 109 23.54 23.44 -23.74
CA PRO A 109 22.50 23.82 -24.68
C PRO A 109 22.93 24.11 -26.12
N SER A 110 21.89 24.22 -26.94
CA SER A 110 21.83 24.52 -28.38
C SER A 110 22.33 25.91 -28.77
N SER A 111 22.87 25.98 -29.99
CA SER A 111 22.95 27.21 -30.79
C SER A 111 22.38 26.97 -32.19
N SER A 112 21.70 28.02 -32.68
CA SER A 112 21.07 28.31 -33.96
C SER A 112 21.66 27.61 -35.20
N THR A 113 20.89 27.32 -36.28
CA THR A 113 20.52 28.34 -37.29
C THR A 113 19.44 27.85 -38.28
N GLN A 114 18.37 28.65 -38.36
CA GLN A 114 17.48 29.07 -39.46
C GLN A 114 17.21 28.23 -40.76
N ARG A 115 15.89 28.03 -40.99
CA ARG A 115 15.04 28.28 -42.20
C ARG A 115 15.20 27.43 -43.48
N PRO A 116 14.18 27.42 -44.39
CA PRO A 116 12.72 27.57 -44.19
C PRO A 116 11.90 26.51 -44.95
N THR A 117 10.59 26.58 -44.74
CA THR A 117 9.53 25.70 -45.23
C THR A 117 8.91 26.12 -46.57
N ASP A 118 8.19 25.15 -47.13
CA ASP A 118 6.98 25.23 -47.96
C ASP A 118 7.11 25.42 -49.48
N GLY A 119 6.65 24.37 -50.19
CA GLY A 119 6.36 24.32 -51.62
C GLY A 119 5.18 23.38 -51.87
N GLU A 120 4.15 23.93 -52.50
CA GLU A 120 2.78 23.46 -52.74
C GLU A 120 2.63 22.10 -53.46
N THR A 121 1.50 21.42 -53.21
CA THR A 121 0.93 20.34 -54.05
C THR A 121 0.30 20.94 -55.32
N PRO A 122 0.19 20.20 -56.46
CA PRO A 122 -1.05 19.46 -56.72
C PRO A 122 -0.94 18.17 -57.57
N SER A 123 -2.05 17.42 -57.54
CA SER A 123 -2.44 16.15 -58.20
C SER A 123 -2.36 16.10 -59.74
N LEU A 124 -2.21 14.88 -60.33
CA LEU A 124 -3.21 14.22 -61.21
C LEU A 124 -2.75 12.85 -61.79
N ALA A 125 -3.73 11.93 -61.94
CA ALA A 125 -3.96 10.90 -63.00
C ALA A 125 -2.77 10.06 -63.57
N GLY A 126 -2.85 8.77 -63.88
CA GLY A 126 -3.93 7.81 -64.09
C GLY A 126 -3.47 6.73 -65.10
N SER A 127 -4.17 5.60 -65.14
CA SER A 127 -4.26 4.61 -66.25
C SER A 127 -3.39 3.32 -66.27
N LYS A 128 -4.03 2.24 -65.80
CA LYS A 128 -4.28 0.90 -66.41
C LYS A 128 -3.43 0.37 -67.59
N THR A 129 -3.07 -0.93 -67.50
CA THR A 129 -3.20 -2.03 -68.52
C THR A 129 -2.79 -3.35 -67.81
N CYS A 130 -3.64 -4.38 -67.60
CA CYS A 130 -4.22 -5.47 -68.44
C CYS A 130 -3.33 -6.71 -68.77
N PHE A 131 -3.44 -7.76 -67.91
CA PHE A 131 -3.57 -9.23 -68.14
C PHE A 131 -2.42 -10.09 -68.79
N PRO A 132 -2.43 -11.47 -68.72
CA PRO A 132 -1.81 -12.35 -67.69
C PRO A 132 -0.97 -13.50 -68.37
N PRO A 133 -0.96 -14.76 -67.89
CA PRO A 133 -0.14 -15.40 -66.84
C PRO A 133 0.91 -16.40 -67.39
N ALA A 134 1.83 -16.89 -66.55
CA ALA A 134 2.53 -18.15 -66.83
C ALA A 134 2.79 -18.96 -65.54
N LEU A 135 2.32 -20.22 -65.57
CA LEU A 135 2.67 -21.37 -64.74
C LEU A 135 4.20 -21.45 -64.51
N GLY A 136 4.74 -21.95 -63.40
CA GLY A 136 4.20 -22.62 -62.23
C GLY A 136 5.38 -23.21 -61.42
N SER A 137 5.18 -23.51 -60.13
CA SER A 137 5.86 -24.58 -59.38
C SER A 137 5.51 -24.43 -57.90
N GLY A 138 5.05 -25.52 -57.28
CA GLY A 138 4.44 -25.55 -55.97
C GLY A 138 5.34 -25.07 -54.82
N GLY A 139 4.83 -24.10 -54.06
CA GLY A 139 5.26 -23.81 -52.70
C GLY A 139 4.09 -24.09 -51.75
N ARG A 140 4.28 -25.02 -50.81
CA ARG A 140 3.34 -25.31 -49.70
C ARG A 140 2.98 -24.00 -48.98
N SER A 141 1.70 -23.63 -48.98
CA SER A 141 1.15 -22.60 -48.09
C SER A 141 1.28 -23.06 -46.64
N VAL A 142 2.21 -22.45 -45.90
CA VAL A 142 2.31 -22.58 -44.44
C VAL A 142 2.63 -21.21 -43.85
N ARG A 143 1.78 -20.78 -42.90
CA ARG A 143 1.92 -19.66 -41.92
C ARG A 143 1.49 -18.25 -42.32
N GLN A 144 0.25 -18.06 -42.78
CA GLN A 144 -0.42 -16.76 -42.59
C GLN A 144 -1.30 -16.77 -41.33
N THR A 145 -2.05 -17.86 -41.10
CA THR A 145 -2.92 -18.06 -39.93
C THR A 145 -2.17 -18.07 -38.59
N LEU A 146 -0.95 -18.64 -38.53
CA LEU A 146 -0.16 -18.69 -37.30
C LEU A 146 0.44 -17.34 -36.87
N LEU A 147 0.67 -16.43 -37.83
CA LEU A 147 1.13 -15.07 -37.53
C LEU A 147 -0.03 -14.22 -37.00
N GLU A 148 -1.22 -14.32 -37.61
CA GLU A 148 -2.44 -13.63 -37.14
C GLU A 148 -2.87 -14.10 -35.74
N GLU A 149 -2.76 -15.41 -35.44
CA GLU A 149 -3.00 -15.94 -34.10
C GLU A 149 -1.97 -15.45 -33.09
N ALA A 150 -0.70 -15.36 -33.47
CA ALA A 150 0.36 -14.83 -32.61
C ALA A 150 0.14 -13.33 -32.31
N ASP A 151 -0.17 -12.53 -33.32
CA ASP A 151 -0.47 -11.10 -33.18
C ASP A 151 -1.74 -10.87 -32.34
N SER A 152 -2.76 -11.72 -32.51
CA SER A 152 -3.98 -11.70 -31.68
C SER A 152 -3.68 -12.02 -30.22
N VAL A 153 -2.79 -12.99 -29.95
CA VAL A 153 -2.33 -13.32 -28.59
C VAL A 153 -1.50 -12.20 -27.99
N VAL A 154 -0.54 -11.63 -28.74
CA VAL A 154 0.27 -10.49 -28.30
C VAL A 154 -0.63 -9.30 -27.97
N THR A 155 -1.58 -8.97 -28.84
CA THR A 155 -2.53 -7.87 -28.64
C THR A 155 -3.43 -8.11 -27.42
N ARG A 156 -3.91 -9.35 -27.21
CA ARG A 156 -4.69 -9.71 -26.01
C ARG A 156 -3.86 -9.62 -24.73
N ASN A 157 -2.60 -10.04 -24.77
CA ASN A 157 -1.70 -9.96 -23.62
C ASN A 157 -1.39 -8.50 -23.27
N GLU A 158 -1.07 -7.69 -24.27
CA GLU A 158 -0.86 -6.24 -24.11
C GLU A 158 -2.09 -5.54 -23.54
N HIS A 159 -3.29 -5.88 -24.03
CA HIS A 159 -4.53 -5.33 -23.50
C HIS A 159 -4.79 -5.73 -22.04
N LYS A 160 -4.41 -6.96 -21.64
CA LYS A 160 -4.49 -7.41 -20.24
C LYS A 160 -3.48 -6.68 -19.36
N SER A 161 -2.24 -6.52 -19.83
CA SER A 161 -1.21 -5.74 -19.12
C SER A 161 -1.69 -4.32 -18.85
N ARG A 162 -2.21 -3.62 -19.87
CA ARG A 162 -2.75 -2.25 -19.70
C ARG A 162 -3.92 -2.16 -18.71
N LYS A 163 -4.76 -3.19 -18.62
CA LYS A 163 -5.84 -3.24 -17.61
C LYS A 163 -5.28 -3.39 -16.20
N MET A 164 -4.25 -4.22 -16.03
CA MET A 164 -3.55 -4.40 -14.77
C MET A 164 -2.82 -3.10 -14.36
N ASP A 165 -2.08 -2.49 -15.27
CA ASP A 165 -1.38 -1.22 -15.05
C ASP A 165 -2.36 -0.11 -14.64
N ARG A 166 -3.47 0.00 -15.37
CA ARG A 166 -4.53 0.97 -15.04
C ARG A 166 -5.11 0.73 -13.66
N TRP A 167 -5.33 -0.53 -13.28
CA TRP A 167 -5.84 -0.85 -11.94
C TRP A 167 -4.83 -0.45 -10.86
N LEU A 168 -3.55 -0.83 -11.00
CA LEU A 168 -2.48 -0.48 -10.05
C LEU A 168 -2.39 1.04 -9.86
N ILE A 169 -2.35 1.80 -10.97
CA ILE A 169 -2.23 3.26 -10.94
C ILE A 169 -3.47 3.90 -10.32
N CYS A 170 -4.69 3.54 -10.77
CA CYS A 170 -5.91 4.17 -10.29
C CYS A 170 -6.23 3.83 -8.83
N THR A 171 -5.72 2.71 -8.31
CA THR A 171 -5.94 2.29 -6.92
C THR A 171 -4.71 2.49 -6.03
N ASN A 172 -3.67 3.13 -6.56
CA ASN A 172 -2.40 3.41 -5.89
C ASN A 172 -1.78 2.17 -5.22
N GLN A 173 -1.79 1.04 -5.91
CA GLN A 173 -1.18 -0.20 -5.43
C GLN A 173 0.29 -0.29 -5.86
N PRO A 174 1.18 -0.84 -5.03
CA PRO A 174 2.58 -1.00 -5.40
C PRO A 174 2.73 -1.96 -6.58
N PHE A 175 3.60 -1.62 -7.54
CA PHE A 175 3.86 -2.48 -8.71
C PHE A 175 4.41 -3.85 -8.33
N SER A 176 5.05 -4.00 -7.17
CA SER A 176 5.49 -5.31 -6.65
C SER A 176 4.33 -6.29 -6.40
N MET A 177 3.10 -5.79 -6.25
CA MET A 177 1.91 -6.62 -6.02
C MET A 177 1.65 -7.64 -7.12
N VAL A 178 1.99 -7.35 -8.39
CA VAL A 178 1.78 -8.30 -9.50
C VAL A 178 2.65 -9.55 -9.41
N ASN A 179 3.70 -9.49 -8.59
CA ASN A 179 4.60 -10.61 -8.34
C ASN A 179 4.36 -11.25 -6.95
N ASN A 180 3.44 -10.71 -6.14
CA ASN A 180 3.15 -11.22 -4.81
C ASN A 180 2.38 -12.55 -4.90
N PHE A 181 2.84 -13.56 -4.16
CA PHE A 181 2.27 -14.92 -4.28
C PHE A 181 0.80 -14.96 -3.85
N SER A 182 0.46 -14.25 -2.77
CA SER A 182 -0.90 -14.24 -2.23
C SER A 182 -1.87 -13.54 -3.18
N PHE A 183 -1.40 -12.50 -3.86
CA PHE A 183 -2.16 -11.82 -4.92
C PHE A 183 -2.40 -12.75 -6.11
N LEU A 184 -1.37 -13.48 -6.57
CA LEU A 184 -1.51 -14.43 -7.68
C LEU A 184 -2.43 -15.62 -7.31
N ASP A 185 -2.33 -16.14 -6.10
CA ASP A 185 -3.21 -17.19 -5.58
C ASP A 185 -4.65 -16.71 -5.45
N PHE A 186 -4.87 -15.47 -4.98
CA PHE A 186 -6.17 -14.83 -4.98
C PHE A 186 -6.77 -14.74 -6.39
N ILE A 187 -5.98 -14.30 -7.38
CA ILE A 187 -6.43 -14.21 -8.78
C ILE A 187 -6.81 -15.60 -9.32
N ASP A 188 -6.04 -16.64 -9.02
CA ASP A 188 -6.35 -18.01 -9.43
C ASP A 188 -7.60 -18.54 -8.74
N ALA A 189 -7.74 -18.32 -7.43
CA ALA A 189 -8.92 -18.70 -6.66
C ALA A 189 -10.19 -18.01 -7.19
N VAL A 190 -10.12 -16.72 -7.53
CA VAL A 190 -11.24 -15.99 -8.14
C VAL A 190 -11.53 -16.51 -9.55
N LYS A 191 -10.50 -16.79 -10.35
CA LYS A 191 -10.68 -17.33 -11.70
C LYS A 191 -11.34 -18.71 -11.69
N ASN A 192 -11.03 -19.52 -10.68
CA ASN A 192 -11.50 -20.91 -10.54
C ASN A 192 -12.74 -21.05 -9.65
N CYS A 193 -13.29 -19.94 -9.13
CA CYS A 193 -14.48 -20.00 -8.28
C CYS A 193 -15.75 -20.37 -9.08
N HIS A 194 -16.73 -20.97 -8.39
CA HIS A 194 -18.01 -21.28 -9.00
C HIS A 194 -18.71 -19.98 -9.49
N PRO A 195 -19.40 -19.94 -10.65
CA PRO A 195 -20.00 -18.72 -11.20
C PRO A 195 -21.04 -18.00 -10.31
N SER A 196 -21.63 -18.72 -9.35
CA SER A 196 -22.55 -18.14 -8.35
C SER A 196 -21.83 -17.41 -7.22
N TRP A 197 -20.50 -17.55 -7.10
CA TRP A 197 -19.72 -16.88 -6.08
C TRP A 197 -19.83 -15.36 -6.23
N ARG A 198 -19.89 -14.68 -5.09
CA ARG A 198 -19.91 -13.22 -4.99
C ARG A 198 -18.97 -12.84 -3.86
N ALA A 199 -18.17 -11.79 -4.09
CA ALA A 199 -17.39 -11.20 -3.02
C ALA A 199 -18.33 -10.75 -1.88
N CYS A 200 -17.94 -11.03 -0.64
CA CYS A 200 -18.72 -10.60 0.52
C CYS A 200 -18.66 -9.08 0.70
N LYS A 201 -19.58 -8.52 1.49
CA LYS A 201 -19.58 -7.09 1.79
C LYS A 201 -18.32 -6.70 2.57
N ARG A 202 -17.81 -5.48 2.31
CA ARG A 202 -16.60 -4.91 2.92
C ARG A 202 -16.59 -5.07 4.45
N ASP A 203 -17.71 -4.75 5.10
CA ASP A 203 -17.81 -4.73 6.56
C ASP A 203 -17.72 -6.13 7.17
N GLU A 204 -18.26 -7.15 6.49
CA GLU A 204 -18.16 -8.55 6.94
C GLU A 204 -16.75 -9.12 6.75
N MET A 205 -16.06 -8.70 5.68
CA MET A 205 -14.64 -9.00 5.44
C MET A 205 -13.77 -8.45 6.57
N ARG A 206 -13.98 -7.17 6.95
CA ARG A 206 -13.20 -6.46 7.96
C ARG A 206 -13.44 -6.96 9.39
N THR A 207 -14.65 -7.41 9.71
CA THR A 207 -15.04 -7.69 11.11
C THR A 207 -15.13 -9.18 11.44
N LYS A 208 -15.68 -10.03 10.55
CA LYS A 208 -15.98 -11.43 10.87
C LYS A 208 -14.98 -12.42 10.28
N ARG A 209 -14.48 -12.14 9.07
CA ARG A 209 -13.58 -13.05 8.34
C ARG A 209 -12.10 -12.81 8.63
N LEU A 210 -11.72 -11.56 8.93
CA LEU A 210 -10.36 -11.23 9.36
C LEU A 210 -9.97 -12.08 10.59
N ASP A 211 -10.80 -12.11 11.63
CA ASP A 211 -10.56 -12.87 12.87
C ASP A 211 -10.33 -14.37 12.64
N GLY A 212 -11.03 -14.97 11.66
CA GLY A 212 -10.90 -16.39 11.31
C GLY A 212 -9.70 -16.71 10.42
N GLN A 213 -9.36 -15.83 9.47
CA GLN A 213 -8.22 -16.04 8.55
C GLN A 213 -6.87 -15.65 9.15
N TYR A 214 -6.81 -14.74 10.13
CA TYR A 214 -5.56 -14.37 10.80
C TYR A 214 -4.84 -15.56 11.45
N LYS A 215 -5.60 -16.56 11.93
CA LYS A 215 -5.03 -17.82 12.47
C LYS A 215 -4.33 -18.67 11.42
N LEU A 216 -4.71 -18.57 10.15
CA LEU A 216 -4.17 -19.38 9.04
C LEU A 216 -3.09 -18.61 8.26
N VAL A 217 -3.29 -17.31 8.02
CA VAL A 217 -2.40 -16.45 7.21
C VAL A 217 -1.11 -16.09 7.96
N GLY A 218 -1.16 -16.03 9.30
CA GLY A 218 0.00 -15.74 10.15
C GLY A 218 1.06 -16.85 10.22
N GLU A 219 0.75 -18.06 9.72
CA GLU A 219 1.72 -19.16 9.65
C GLU A 219 2.56 -19.11 8.37
N ASP A 220 1.99 -18.72 7.23
CA ASP A 220 2.65 -18.86 5.93
C ASP A 220 3.19 -17.56 5.31
N THR A 221 2.64 -16.37 5.63
CA THR A 221 2.87 -15.18 4.78
C THR A 221 4.13 -14.37 5.12
N TRP A 222 4.58 -14.38 6.39
CA TRP A 222 5.67 -13.49 6.85
C TRP A 222 7.08 -14.01 6.52
N SER A 223 7.23 -15.33 6.38
CA SER A 223 8.50 -16.01 6.19
C SER A 223 8.89 -16.19 4.71
N LEU A 224 7.94 -16.08 3.78
CA LEU A 224 8.12 -16.50 2.38
C LEU A 224 8.69 -15.42 1.45
N GLU A 225 8.50 -14.12 1.70
CA GLU A 225 8.90 -13.08 0.73
C GLU A 225 10.06 -12.17 1.19
N ILE A 226 10.17 -11.83 2.48
CA ILE A 226 11.14 -10.83 2.98
C ILE A 226 12.18 -11.45 3.94
N GLY A 227 11.91 -12.64 4.49
CA GLY A 227 12.69 -13.28 5.54
C GLY A 227 12.56 -12.51 6.87
N ALA A 228 12.32 -13.22 7.97
CA ALA A 228 12.10 -12.58 9.27
C ALA A 228 13.28 -11.70 9.73
N GLY A 229 14.51 -11.98 9.27
CA GLY A 229 15.70 -11.20 9.58
C GLY A 229 15.80 -9.83 8.89
N SER A 230 14.93 -9.53 7.91
CA SER A 230 14.95 -8.25 7.19
C SER A 230 13.91 -7.25 7.70
N ILE A 231 13.06 -7.65 8.66
CA ILE A 231 12.02 -6.81 9.25
C ILE A 231 12.48 -6.42 10.64
N VAL A 232 12.69 -5.12 10.85
CA VAL A 232 13.08 -4.61 12.17
C VAL A 232 11.87 -4.31 13.06
N GLY A 233 10.72 -3.99 12.47
CA GLY A 233 9.49 -3.78 13.23
C GLY A 233 8.25 -3.53 12.36
N VAL A 234 7.10 -3.46 13.03
CA VAL A 234 5.78 -3.27 12.42
C VAL A 234 5.03 -2.16 13.13
N VAL A 235 4.51 -1.22 12.34
CA VAL A 235 3.61 -0.18 12.83
C VAL A 235 2.17 -0.58 12.49
N MET A 236 1.30 -0.64 13.48
CA MET A 236 -0.11 -1.01 13.30
C MET A 236 -1.05 0.03 13.90
N ASP A 237 -2.31 0.02 13.49
CA ASP A 237 -3.31 0.85 14.15
C ASP A 237 -3.49 0.44 15.63
N ASN A 238 -4.05 1.36 16.42
CA ASN A 238 -4.25 1.16 17.86
C ASN A 238 -5.58 0.43 18.19
N ALA A 239 -6.24 -0.17 17.20
CA ALA A 239 -7.44 -0.95 17.46
C ALA A 239 -7.06 -2.21 18.26
N ARG A 240 -7.99 -2.68 19.10
CA ARG A 240 -7.77 -3.85 19.97
C ARG A 240 -7.32 -5.10 19.20
N VAL A 241 -7.81 -5.29 17.98
CA VAL A 241 -7.43 -6.39 17.09
C VAL A 241 -5.97 -6.30 16.65
N CYS A 242 -5.49 -5.10 16.33
CA CYS A 242 -4.12 -4.85 15.92
C CYS A 242 -3.15 -4.93 17.10
N ALA A 243 -3.55 -4.42 18.28
CA ALA A 243 -2.78 -4.62 19.51
C ALA A 243 -2.61 -6.11 19.84
N LYS A 244 -3.66 -6.93 19.66
CA LYS A 244 -3.59 -8.38 19.86
C LYS A 244 -2.70 -9.06 18.81
N ALA A 245 -2.82 -8.66 17.55
CA ALA A 245 -1.95 -9.15 16.48
C ALA A 245 -0.47 -8.81 16.76
N GLY A 246 -0.20 -7.60 17.26
CA GLY A 246 1.13 -7.15 17.70
C GLY A 246 1.77 -8.10 18.69
N LYS A 247 1.08 -8.37 19.80
CA LYS A 247 1.56 -9.30 20.82
C LYS A 247 1.88 -10.70 20.29
N ILE A 248 1.11 -11.18 19.30
CA ILE A 248 1.38 -12.48 18.65
C ILE A 248 2.66 -12.41 17.82
N VAL A 249 2.88 -11.31 17.08
CA VAL A 249 4.09 -11.10 16.29
C VAL A 249 5.32 -10.99 17.19
N GLU A 250 5.27 -10.21 18.28
CA GLU A 250 6.37 -10.09 19.25
C GLU A 250 6.73 -11.43 19.87
N ALA A 251 5.73 -12.23 20.26
CA ALA A 251 5.95 -13.54 20.84
C ALA A 251 6.57 -14.54 19.84
N LYS A 252 6.20 -14.44 18.56
CA LYS A 252 6.69 -15.33 17.50
C LYS A 252 8.06 -14.90 16.96
N TYR A 253 8.34 -13.60 16.96
CA TYR A 253 9.55 -13.01 16.39
C TYR A 253 10.16 -11.99 17.36
N PRO A 254 10.98 -12.44 18.33
CA PRO A 254 11.54 -11.56 19.36
C PRO A 254 12.39 -10.38 18.85
N GLY A 255 12.87 -10.44 17.61
CA GLY A 255 13.64 -9.37 16.97
C GLY A 255 12.81 -8.31 16.23
N ILE A 256 11.47 -8.43 16.22
CA ILE A 256 10.56 -7.49 15.55
C ILE A 256 9.84 -6.65 16.61
N TYR A 257 10.04 -5.33 16.60
CA TYR A 257 9.27 -4.43 17.46
C TYR A 257 7.86 -4.19 16.91
N ILE A 258 6.87 -4.01 17.79
CA ILE A 258 5.54 -3.52 17.40
C ILE A 258 5.32 -2.15 18.01
N VAL A 259 4.92 -1.20 17.18
CA VAL A 259 4.62 0.16 17.62
C VAL A 259 3.23 0.57 17.14
N GLY A 260 2.48 1.22 18.03
CA GLY A 260 1.18 1.80 17.69
C GLY A 260 1.32 2.98 16.74
N CYS A 261 0.34 3.15 15.85
CA CYS A 261 0.36 4.25 14.89
C CYS A 261 0.14 5.60 15.59
N THR A 262 1.16 6.46 15.56
CA THR A 262 1.11 7.82 16.12
C THR A 262 0.01 8.66 15.49
N ALA A 263 -0.13 8.62 14.16
CA ALA A 263 -1.18 9.37 13.46
C ALA A 263 -2.58 8.97 13.93
N HIS A 264 -2.80 7.67 14.17
CA HIS A 264 -4.06 7.18 14.69
C HIS A 264 -4.27 7.57 16.16
N ALA A 265 -3.22 7.56 16.99
CA ALA A 265 -3.31 7.99 18.38
C ALA A 265 -3.70 9.48 18.51
N LEU A 266 -3.14 10.34 17.66
CA LEU A 266 -3.48 11.77 17.62
C LEU A 266 -4.91 12.01 17.11
N ASP A 267 -5.37 11.22 16.13
CA ASP A 267 -6.77 11.30 15.68
C ASP A 267 -7.74 10.87 16.78
N LEU A 268 -7.39 9.85 17.56
CA LEU A 268 -8.15 9.43 18.75
C LEU A 268 -8.12 10.48 19.86
N ALA A 269 -7.01 11.20 20.05
CA ALA A 269 -6.95 12.30 21.02
C ALA A 269 -7.98 13.39 20.69
N LEU A 270 -8.11 13.76 19.40
CA LEU A 270 -9.15 14.69 18.96
C LEU A 270 -10.57 14.13 19.19
N GLU A 271 -10.77 12.83 18.96
CA GLU A 271 -12.05 12.17 19.22
C GLU A 271 -12.41 12.16 20.72
N ASP A 272 -11.43 11.95 21.59
CA ASP A 272 -11.64 11.98 23.04
C ASP A 272 -11.94 13.39 23.53
N MET A 273 -11.26 14.42 23.02
CA MET A 273 -11.60 15.82 23.31
C MET A 273 -13.06 16.10 22.95
N TYR A 274 -13.50 15.64 21.79
CA TYR A 274 -14.91 15.75 21.37
C TYR A 274 -15.88 15.00 22.28
N LYS A 275 -15.49 13.85 22.84
CA LYS A 275 -16.35 13.08 23.75
C LYS A 275 -16.41 13.67 25.15
N CYS A 276 -15.30 14.22 25.64
CA CYS A 276 -15.16 14.71 27.00
C CYS A 276 -15.63 16.16 27.17
N MET A 277 -15.56 16.98 26.12
CA MET A 277 -15.87 18.40 26.19
C MET A 277 -17.22 18.71 25.52
N ASP A 278 -18.26 18.96 26.32
CA ASP A 278 -19.63 19.16 25.82
C ASP A 278 -19.73 20.31 24.79
N TRP A 279 -19.04 21.42 25.02
CA TRP A 279 -19.06 22.55 24.08
C TRP A 279 -18.42 22.20 22.73
N LEU A 280 -17.36 21.37 22.73
CA LEU A 280 -16.68 20.92 21.52
C LEU A 280 -17.56 19.92 20.77
N LYS A 281 -18.21 19.02 21.51
CA LYS A 281 -19.23 18.13 20.96
C LYS A 281 -20.32 18.90 20.24
N GLU A 282 -20.90 19.87 20.93
CA GLU A 282 -22.02 20.66 20.43
C GLU A 282 -21.65 21.41 19.13
N VAL A 283 -20.51 22.10 19.11
CA VAL A 283 -20.09 22.86 17.93
C VAL A 283 -19.73 21.96 16.75
N VAL A 284 -19.09 20.80 17.00
CA VAL A 284 -18.79 19.82 15.95
C VAL A 284 -20.08 19.21 15.40
N ASP A 285 -21.06 18.89 16.24
CA ASP A 285 -22.35 18.33 15.82
C ASP A 285 -23.17 19.37 15.03
N LYS A 286 -23.22 20.63 15.47
CA LYS A 286 -23.83 21.74 14.72
C LYS A 286 -23.13 21.97 13.38
N GLY A 287 -21.79 22.01 13.37
CA GLY A 287 -21.00 22.12 12.15
C GLY A 287 -21.28 20.98 11.18
N ASN A 288 -21.39 19.75 11.68
CA ASN A 288 -21.77 18.59 10.89
C ASN A 288 -23.17 18.72 10.27
N GLN A 289 -24.15 19.27 10.99
CA GLN A 289 -25.50 19.51 10.46
C GLN A 289 -25.46 20.52 9.30
N VAL A 290 -24.76 21.64 9.48
CA VAL A 290 -24.57 22.66 8.43
C VAL A 290 -23.85 22.05 7.23
N GLY A 291 -22.70 21.41 7.46
CA GLY A 291 -21.90 20.79 6.42
C GLY A 291 -22.70 19.74 5.62
N LYS A 292 -23.42 18.84 6.28
CA LYS A 292 -24.27 17.83 5.63
C LYS A 292 -25.39 18.46 4.81
N PHE A 293 -26.07 19.49 5.33
CA PHE A 293 -27.16 20.16 4.61
C PHE A 293 -26.66 20.77 3.30
N PHE A 294 -25.54 21.50 3.34
CA PHE A 294 -24.98 22.17 2.18
C PHE A 294 -24.24 21.23 1.21
N THR A 295 -23.81 20.05 1.65
CA THR A 295 -23.03 19.14 0.82
C THR A 295 -23.83 17.95 0.27
N ASN A 296 -24.87 17.49 0.96
CA ASN A 296 -25.65 16.31 0.55
C ASN A 296 -26.86 16.66 -0.32
N ILE A 297 -27.39 17.88 -0.22
CA ILE A 297 -28.53 18.31 -1.04
C ILE A 297 -28.00 18.98 -2.32
N ASP A 298 -28.12 18.30 -3.46
CA ASP A 298 -27.52 18.74 -4.74
C ASP A 298 -27.87 20.18 -5.12
N LYS A 299 -29.14 20.56 -4.94
CA LYS A 299 -29.65 21.91 -5.20
C LYS A 299 -29.02 22.98 -4.30
N VAL A 300 -28.91 22.70 -3.00
CA VAL A 300 -28.28 23.60 -2.02
C VAL A 300 -26.78 23.71 -2.29
N ARG A 301 -26.13 22.59 -2.56
CA ARG A 301 -24.71 22.54 -2.93
C ARG A 301 -24.42 23.36 -4.19
N ALA A 302 -25.25 23.21 -5.22
CA ALA A 302 -25.12 23.99 -6.44
C ALA A 302 -25.32 25.49 -6.19
N MET A 303 -26.24 25.87 -5.30
CA MET A 303 -26.46 27.27 -4.94
C MET A 303 -25.26 27.85 -4.19
N TYR A 304 -24.75 27.11 -3.19
CA TYR A 304 -23.55 27.52 -2.45
C TYR A 304 -22.34 27.71 -3.37
N ASN A 305 -22.09 26.76 -4.28
CA ASN A 305 -20.98 26.83 -5.22
C ASN A 305 -21.10 27.96 -6.26
N ARG A 306 -22.28 28.59 -6.42
CA ARG A 306 -22.43 29.79 -7.26
C ARG A 306 -21.99 31.06 -6.54
N ILE A 307 -22.03 31.06 -5.21
CA ILE A 307 -21.69 32.23 -4.37
C ILE A 307 -20.26 32.10 -3.83
N ALA A 308 -19.87 30.90 -3.40
CA ALA A 308 -18.58 30.65 -2.77
C ALA A 308 -17.47 30.42 -3.81
N SER A 309 -16.26 30.89 -3.49
CA SER A 309 -15.05 30.64 -4.28
C SER A 309 -14.42 29.27 -4.03
N ALA A 310 -14.77 28.61 -2.91
CA ALA A 310 -14.28 27.30 -2.53
C ALA A 310 -15.44 26.39 -2.10
N GLN A 311 -15.30 25.10 -2.34
CA GLN A 311 -16.31 24.11 -1.93
C GLN A 311 -16.18 23.80 -0.43
N LEU A 312 -17.32 23.49 0.20
CA LEU A 312 -17.30 23.00 1.57
C LEU A 312 -16.65 21.62 1.66
N LYS A 313 -15.73 21.48 2.61
CA LYS A 313 -15.15 20.18 2.96
C LYS A 313 -16.17 19.33 3.72
N ARG A 314 -16.22 18.04 3.38
CA ARG A 314 -17.08 17.06 4.05
C ARG A 314 -16.31 16.38 5.18
N PRO A 315 -16.93 16.18 6.35
CA PRO A 315 -16.39 15.29 7.37
C PRO A 315 -16.42 13.85 6.82
N ALA A 316 -15.30 13.14 6.95
CA ALA A 316 -15.20 11.72 6.66
C ALA A 316 -15.50 10.92 7.94
N VAL A 317 -16.17 9.78 7.79
CA VAL A 317 -16.62 8.95 8.92
C VAL A 317 -15.45 8.37 9.72
N THR A 318 -14.26 8.23 9.13
CA THR A 318 -13.17 7.41 9.67
C THR A 318 -11.99 8.19 10.25
N ARG A 319 -11.93 9.53 10.11
CA ARG A 319 -10.82 10.35 10.65
C ARG A 319 -11.39 11.59 11.32
N PHE A 320 -11.18 11.74 12.62
CA PHE A 320 -11.69 12.87 13.39
C PHE A 320 -11.10 14.20 12.91
N THR A 321 -9.88 14.19 12.41
CA THR A 321 -9.20 15.33 11.74
C THR A 321 -10.07 15.98 10.66
N THR A 322 -10.97 15.24 10.00
CA THR A 322 -11.85 15.82 8.99
C THR A 322 -12.94 16.73 9.56
N ASN A 323 -13.30 16.59 10.84
CA ASN A 323 -14.17 17.55 11.52
C ASN A 323 -13.49 18.92 11.63
N PHE A 324 -12.19 18.95 11.96
CA PHE A 324 -11.41 20.19 11.97
C PHE A 324 -11.40 20.85 10.59
N GLU A 325 -11.14 20.09 9.53
CA GLU A 325 -11.12 20.65 8.18
C GLU A 325 -12.49 21.17 7.73
N MET A 326 -13.56 20.49 8.12
CA MET A 326 -14.92 20.97 7.93
C MET A 326 -15.14 22.30 8.66
N LEU A 327 -14.79 22.41 9.95
CA LEU A 327 -14.95 23.65 10.72
C LEU A 327 -14.18 24.81 10.08
N GLN A 328 -12.93 24.59 9.65
CA GLN A 328 -12.16 25.58 8.89
C GLN A 328 -12.87 26.00 7.60
N SER A 329 -13.42 25.03 6.86
CA SER A 329 -14.15 25.29 5.62
C SER A 329 -15.45 26.06 5.85
N LEU A 330 -16.18 25.77 6.94
CA LEU A 330 -17.38 26.50 7.32
C LEU A 330 -17.05 27.94 7.70
N LYS A 331 -15.99 28.15 8.50
CA LYS A 331 -15.50 29.48 8.88
C LYS A 331 -15.13 30.31 7.64
N ALA A 332 -14.35 29.75 6.72
CA ALA A 332 -14.00 30.43 5.47
C ALA A 332 -15.23 30.69 4.58
N GLY A 333 -16.22 29.80 4.64
CA GLY A 333 -17.47 29.86 3.88
C GLY A 333 -18.59 30.65 4.53
N ARG A 334 -18.35 31.38 5.64
CA ARG A 334 -19.40 32.02 6.45
C ARG A 334 -20.28 32.99 5.65
N ASN A 335 -19.70 33.95 4.94
CA ASN A 335 -20.49 34.93 4.19
C ASN A 335 -21.35 34.26 3.09
N PRO A 336 -20.82 33.34 2.26
CA PRO A 336 -21.65 32.56 1.35
C PRO A 336 -22.77 31.75 2.02
N LEU A 337 -22.52 31.17 3.21
CA LEU A 337 -23.54 30.44 3.97
C LEU A 337 -24.69 31.37 4.41
N GLU A 338 -24.36 32.54 4.96
CA GLU A 338 -25.34 33.57 5.36
C GLU A 338 -26.17 34.04 4.15
N LEU A 339 -25.52 34.36 3.04
CA LEU A 339 -26.20 34.77 1.81
C LEU A 339 -27.14 33.69 1.24
N CYS A 340 -26.75 32.42 1.37
CA CYS A 340 -27.65 31.33 1.03
C CYS A 340 -28.88 31.39 1.92
N VAL A 341 -28.76 31.29 3.24
CA VAL A 341 -29.95 31.16 4.11
C VAL A 341 -30.87 32.39 4.11
N CYS A 342 -30.36 33.58 3.77
CA CYS A 342 -31.16 34.81 3.72
C CYS A 342 -31.93 35.05 2.40
N ASN A 343 -31.64 34.34 1.32
CA ASN A 343 -32.27 34.61 0.02
C ASN A 343 -33.58 33.82 -0.15
N ALA A 344 -34.69 34.42 0.28
CA ALA A 344 -36.03 33.82 0.28
C ALA A 344 -36.46 33.26 -1.09
N ALA A 345 -36.11 33.95 -2.19
CA ALA A 345 -36.54 33.59 -3.53
C ALA A 345 -36.00 32.23 -4.03
N TRP A 346 -34.82 31.79 -3.57
CA TRP A 346 -34.31 30.45 -3.90
C TRP A 346 -34.73 29.41 -2.86
N VAL A 347 -34.85 29.80 -1.58
CA VAL A 347 -35.27 28.91 -0.48
C VAL A 347 -36.63 28.29 -0.81
N GLU A 348 -37.61 29.09 -1.19
CA GLU A 348 -38.96 28.62 -1.58
C GLU A 348 -38.94 27.65 -2.78
N LYS A 349 -37.97 27.80 -3.69
CA LYS A 349 -37.89 27.01 -4.95
C LYS A 349 -37.06 25.74 -4.83
N LEU A 350 -36.10 25.68 -3.91
CA LEU A 350 -35.09 24.62 -3.86
C LEU A 350 -35.17 23.79 -2.58
N VAL A 351 -35.63 24.34 -1.46
CA VAL A 351 -35.86 23.61 -0.21
C VAL A 351 -37.22 22.92 -0.29
N ARG A 352 -37.21 21.59 -0.32
CA ARG A 352 -38.45 20.79 -0.34
C ARG A 352 -39.12 20.80 1.03
N GLY A 353 -40.41 20.49 1.10
CA GLY A 353 -41.16 20.39 2.37
C GLY A 353 -40.47 19.53 3.43
N GLU A 354 -39.91 18.39 3.03
CA GLU A 354 -39.14 17.48 3.90
C GLU A 354 -37.82 18.08 4.44
N GLN A 355 -37.31 19.14 3.81
CA GLN A 355 -36.05 19.80 4.15
C GLN A 355 -36.26 21.08 4.98
N VAL A 356 -37.49 21.57 5.11
CA VAL A 356 -37.80 22.85 5.80
C VAL A 356 -37.34 22.84 7.25
N VAL A 357 -37.56 21.75 7.97
CA VAL A 357 -37.12 21.62 9.38
C VAL A 357 -35.60 21.71 9.48
N ALA A 358 -34.87 20.96 8.65
CA ALA A 358 -33.41 20.99 8.62
C ALA A 358 -32.87 22.36 8.18
N PHE A 359 -33.54 23.01 7.22
CA PHE A 359 -33.20 24.35 6.77
C PHE A 359 -33.37 25.38 7.90
N ASN A 360 -34.46 25.33 8.66
CA ASN A 360 -34.70 26.25 9.78
C ASN A 360 -33.64 26.07 10.88
N VAL A 361 -33.28 24.83 11.21
CA VAL A 361 -32.22 24.53 12.18
C VAL A 361 -30.87 25.08 11.70
N VAL A 362 -30.49 24.79 10.46
CA VAL A 362 -29.22 25.25 9.87
C VAL A 362 -29.18 26.78 9.75
N THR A 363 -30.31 27.41 9.41
CA THR A 363 -30.43 28.87 9.38
C THR A 363 -30.20 29.47 10.76
N HIS A 364 -30.82 28.91 11.80
CA HIS A 364 -30.60 29.37 13.18
C HIS A 364 -29.13 29.20 13.59
N ILE A 365 -28.47 28.09 13.23
CA ILE A 365 -27.04 27.88 13.53
C ILE A 365 -26.16 28.91 12.80
N ILE A 366 -26.38 29.14 11.50
CA ILE A 366 -25.59 30.06 10.69
C ILE A 366 -25.77 31.52 11.15
N MET A 367 -27.00 31.90 11.50
CA MET A 367 -27.32 33.28 11.89
C MET A 367 -26.94 33.59 13.35
N ASP A 368 -26.57 32.59 14.15
CA ASP A 368 -26.05 32.77 15.51
C ASP A 368 -24.63 33.36 15.51
N THR A 369 -24.58 34.67 15.22
CA THR A 369 -23.35 35.46 15.12
C THR A 369 -22.59 35.55 16.45
N ASN A 370 -23.29 35.43 17.57
CA ASN A 370 -22.72 35.67 18.90
C ASN A 370 -22.35 34.39 19.64
N GLY A 371 -22.90 33.23 19.27
CA GLY A 371 -22.59 31.93 19.85
C GLY A 371 -21.77 31.07 18.89
N PHE A 372 -22.44 30.40 17.95
CA PHE A 372 -21.87 29.34 17.10
C PHE A 372 -20.49 29.67 16.53
N TRP A 373 -20.33 30.81 15.85
CA TRP A 373 -19.06 31.14 15.17
C TRP A 373 -17.89 31.39 16.14
N LYS A 374 -18.14 31.96 17.32
CA LYS A 374 -17.10 32.11 18.35
C LYS A 374 -16.64 30.76 18.89
N VAL A 375 -17.57 29.82 19.05
CA VAL A 375 -17.25 28.45 19.47
C VAL A 375 -16.53 27.68 18.36
N VAL A 376 -16.84 27.94 17.08
CA VAL A 376 -16.08 27.40 15.94
C VAL A 376 -14.63 27.88 15.98
N ASP A 377 -14.40 29.16 16.27
CA ASP A 377 -13.05 29.72 16.42
C ASP A 377 -12.30 29.05 17.57
N LYS A 378 -12.92 28.93 18.75
CA LYS A 378 -12.38 28.19 19.91
C LYS A 378 -12.03 26.74 19.54
N ALA A 379 -12.93 26.02 18.87
CA ALA A 379 -12.70 24.63 18.46
C ALA A 379 -11.51 24.48 17.52
N ILE A 380 -11.38 25.38 16.52
CA ILE A 380 -10.24 25.38 15.60
C ILE A 380 -8.94 25.63 16.37
N GLU A 381 -8.92 26.59 17.29
CA GLU A 381 -7.72 26.91 18.07
C GLU A 381 -7.26 25.75 18.97
N VAL A 382 -8.20 25.02 19.58
CA VAL A 382 -7.93 23.84 20.43
C VAL A 382 -7.50 22.63 19.60
N MET A 383 -8.12 22.38 18.44
CA MET A 383 -7.79 21.21 17.62
C MET A 383 -6.50 21.40 16.79
N GLU A 384 -6.15 22.64 16.45
CA GLU A 384 -5.07 22.93 15.49
C GLU A 384 -3.69 22.38 15.92
N PRO A 385 -3.22 22.52 17.17
CA PRO A 385 -1.90 22.00 17.57
C PRO A 385 -1.78 20.49 17.34
N VAL A 386 -2.82 19.73 17.70
CA VAL A 386 -2.84 18.27 17.50
C VAL A 386 -2.89 17.93 16.02
N VAL A 387 -3.70 18.64 15.23
CA VAL A 387 -3.79 18.43 13.77
C VAL A 387 -2.47 18.77 13.07
N LYS A 388 -1.74 19.79 13.52
CA LYS A 388 -0.41 20.14 12.97
C LYS A 388 0.58 19.00 13.19
N LEU A 389 0.63 18.43 14.40
CA LEU A 389 1.48 17.27 14.67
C LEU A 389 1.03 16.04 13.89
N LEU A 390 -0.29 15.80 13.79
CA LEU A 390 -0.84 14.69 13.02
C LEU A 390 -0.41 14.78 11.55
N ARG A 391 -0.50 15.97 10.94
CA ARG A 391 -0.06 16.19 9.55
C ARG A 391 1.45 16.00 9.37
N LEU A 392 2.25 16.29 10.41
CA LEU A 392 3.69 16.01 10.38
C LEU A 392 3.93 14.50 10.32
N VAL A 393 3.27 13.72 11.17
CA VAL A 393 3.50 12.26 11.25
C VAL A 393 2.84 11.46 10.12
N ASP A 394 1.73 11.96 9.55
CA ASP A 394 1.07 11.39 8.35
C ASP A 394 1.76 11.87 7.05
N GLY A 395 2.75 12.75 7.15
CA GLY A 395 3.50 13.33 6.04
C GLY A 395 4.60 12.41 5.49
N PRO A 396 5.18 12.74 4.32
CA PRO A 396 6.29 11.98 3.75
C PRO A 396 7.58 12.18 4.56
N GLY A 397 8.36 11.11 4.72
CA GLY A 397 9.69 11.13 5.34
C GLY A 397 9.75 10.45 6.70
N ALA A 398 10.95 10.43 7.30
CA ALA A 398 11.17 9.86 8.63
C ALA A 398 10.83 10.91 9.69
N THR A 399 9.71 10.72 10.39
CA THR A 399 9.15 11.72 11.32
C THR A 399 9.06 11.22 12.76
N MET A 400 9.43 9.96 13.03
CA MET A 400 9.33 9.35 14.36
C MET A 400 10.11 10.11 15.43
N SER A 401 11.29 10.64 15.08
CA SER A 401 12.12 11.45 15.98
C SER A 401 11.47 12.78 16.38
N LYS A 402 10.49 13.25 15.60
CA LYS A 402 9.80 14.53 15.81
C LYS A 402 8.63 14.43 16.77
N VAL A 403 8.17 13.21 17.05
CA VAL A 403 6.95 12.93 17.81
C VAL A 403 7.07 13.40 19.26
N TYR A 404 8.21 13.13 19.91
CA TYR A 404 8.49 13.52 21.31
C TYR A 404 8.37 15.03 21.53
N PHE A 405 9.20 15.79 20.83
CA PHE A 405 9.18 17.26 20.93
C PHE A 405 7.89 17.87 20.38
N GLY A 406 7.27 17.23 19.38
CA GLY A 406 5.97 17.62 18.87
C GLY A 406 4.88 17.57 19.94
N MET A 407 4.84 16.50 20.74
CA MET A 407 3.85 16.36 21.81
C MET A 407 4.12 17.29 22.99
N ASP A 408 5.39 17.49 23.37
CA ASP A 408 5.74 18.53 24.36
C ASP A 408 5.24 19.91 23.90
N THR A 409 5.48 20.25 22.63
CA THR A 409 5.01 21.51 22.03
C THR A 409 3.48 21.62 22.07
N VAL A 410 2.76 20.53 21.77
CA VAL A 410 1.29 20.50 21.83
C VAL A 410 0.81 20.73 23.26
N VAL A 411 1.35 20.02 24.24
CA VAL A 411 0.97 20.16 25.66
C VAL A 411 1.25 21.56 26.18
N VAL A 412 2.44 22.11 25.93
CA VAL A 412 2.80 23.49 26.29
C VAL A 412 1.82 24.47 25.64
N ARG A 413 1.49 24.29 24.35
CA ARG A 413 0.53 25.15 23.67
C ARG A 413 -0.83 25.12 24.37
N MET A 414 -1.36 23.95 24.71
CA MET A 414 -2.67 23.81 25.38
C MET A 414 -2.72 24.54 26.72
N ARG A 415 -1.66 24.45 27.53
CA ARG A 415 -1.56 25.16 28.82
C ARG A 415 -1.65 26.69 28.67
N THR A 416 -1.19 27.21 27.53
CA THR A 416 -1.16 28.66 27.21
C THR A 416 -2.37 29.15 26.42
N LEU A 417 -3.36 28.30 26.10
CA LEU A 417 -4.55 28.74 25.37
C LEU A 417 -5.51 29.52 26.26
N ASP A 418 -5.64 30.82 26.04
CA ASP A 418 -6.52 31.72 26.80
C ASP A 418 -8.01 31.40 26.61
N CYS A 419 -8.37 30.75 25.50
CA CYS A 419 -9.76 30.37 25.23
C CYS A 419 -10.25 29.17 26.07
N LEU A 420 -9.34 28.48 26.76
CA LEU A 420 -9.65 27.35 27.64
C LEU A 420 -9.67 27.78 29.11
N SER A 421 -10.65 27.30 29.87
CA SER A 421 -10.59 27.40 31.34
C SER A 421 -9.50 26.48 31.91
N GLU A 422 -9.07 26.72 33.14
CA GLU A 422 -8.09 25.86 33.80
C GLU A 422 -8.54 24.39 33.91
N THR A 423 -9.85 24.15 34.08
CA THR A 423 -10.41 22.79 34.07
C THR A 423 -10.32 22.17 32.68
N GLU A 424 -10.68 22.90 31.62
CA GLU A 424 -10.60 22.41 30.25
C GLU A 424 -9.15 22.14 29.82
N LYS A 425 -8.20 22.97 30.26
CA LYS A 425 -6.76 22.73 30.04
C LYS A 425 -6.31 21.41 30.67
N ALA A 426 -6.71 21.16 31.91
CA ALA A 426 -6.39 19.92 32.60
C ALA A 426 -7.01 18.69 31.90
N ASP A 427 -8.28 18.79 31.46
CA ASP A 427 -8.94 17.71 30.73
C ASP A 427 -8.24 17.38 29.41
N VAL A 428 -7.90 18.42 28.63
CA VAL A 428 -7.17 18.27 27.36
C VAL A 428 -5.78 17.68 27.58
N GLU A 429 -5.06 18.15 28.60
CA GLU A 429 -3.74 17.64 28.95
C GLU A 429 -3.81 16.16 29.35
N ASN A 430 -4.74 15.77 30.21
CA ASN A 430 -4.93 14.36 30.60
C ASN A 430 -5.18 13.47 29.38
N ILE A 431 -6.06 13.89 28.46
CA ILE A 431 -6.32 13.16 27.21
C ILE A 431 -5.03 13.00 26.38
N LEU A 432 -4.25 14.07 26.25
CA LEU A 432 -3.01 14.05 25.49
C LEU A 432 -1.96 13.12 26.13
N ILE A 433 -1.81 13.17 27.45
CA ILE A 433 -0.86 12.33 28.20
C ILE A 433 -1.29 10.85 28.18
N ASP A 434 -2.58 10.55 28.34
CA ASP A 434 -3.09 9.18 28.24
C ASP A 434 -2.82 8.58 26.85
N ARG A 435 -3.00 9.37 25.79
CA ARG A 435 -2.69 8.95 24.42
C ARG A 435 -1.19 8.87 24.19
N TRP A 436 -0.41 9.78 24.77
CA TRP A 436 1.05 9.79 24.74
C TRP A 436 1.62 8.48 25.30
N ALA A 437 1.19 8.08 26.49
CA ALA A 437 1.67 6.88 27.17
C ALA A 437 1.43 5.58 26.38
N VAL A 438 0.41 5.57 25.51
CA VAL A 438 0.08 4.40 24.68
C VAL A 438 0.78 4.44 23.31
N MET A 439 1.06 5.63 22.78
CA MET A 439 1.70 5.76 21.46
C MET A 439 3.22 5.75 21.54
N THR A 440 3.80 6.30 22.61
CA THR A 440 5.24 6.47 22.76
C THR A 440 5.86 5.16 23.20
N SER A 441 6.97 4.84 22.55
CA SER A 441 7.77 3.65 22.82
C SER A 441 9.22 4.05 22.90
N GLU A 442 10.05 3.15 23.40
CA GLU A 442 11.50 3.31 23.48
C GLU A 442 12.11 3.63 22.10
N LEU A 443 11.47 3.17 21.01
CA LEU A 443 11.88 3.51 19.65
C LEU A 443 11.64 5.00 19.31
N HIS A 444 10.60 5.63 19.85
CA HIS A 444 10.39 7.08 19.69
C HIS A 444 11.48 7.87 20.43
N CYS A 445 11.83 7.43 21.64
CA CYS A 445 12.95 8.00 22.40
C CYS A 445 14.28 7.81 21.67
N ALA A 446 14.54 6.60 21.14
CA ALA A 446 15.75 6.32 20.38
C ALA A 446 15.85 7.16 19.10
N ALA A 447 14.74 7.27 18.36
CA ALA A 447 14.68 8.11 17.17
C ALA A 447 14.93 9.59 17.52
N ALA A 448 14.33 10.09 18.60
CA ALA A 448 14.57 11.45 19.08
C ALA A 448 16.04 11.67 19.47
N PHE A 449 16.62 10.74 20.23
CA PHE A 449 18.02 10.80 20.68
C PHE A 449 19.01 10.86 19.50
N LEU A 450 18.76 10.07 18.45
CA LEU A 450 19.62 9.98 17.27
C LEU A 450 19.41 11.11 16.26
N ASP A 451 18.39 11.96 16.45
CA ASP A 451 18.12 13.08 15.55
C ASP A 451 19.10 14.24 15.78
N PRO A 452 19.91 14.62 14.78
CA PRO A 452 20.85 15.72 14.91
C PRO A 452 20.20 17.05 15.29
N GLU A 453 18.93 17.27 14.92
CA GLU A 453 18.18 18.48 15.26
C GLU A 453 18.00 18.64 16.78
N TYR A 454 17.90 17.53 17.51
CA TYR A 454 17.58 17.53 18.94
C TYR A 454 18.75 17.15 19.84
N ARG A 455 19.93 16.88 19.28
CA ARG A 455 21.11 16.38 20.01
C ARG A 455 21.44 17.14 21.29
N THR A 456 21.27 18.45 21.33
CA THR A 456 21.56 19.26 22.53
C THR A 456 20.49 19.17 23.63
N HIS A 457 19.25 18.83 23.25
CA HIS A 457 18.11 18.69 24.15
C HIS A 457 18.02 17.26 24.70
N THR A 458 18.21 16.26 23.84
CA THR A 458 18.03 14.83 24.15
C THR A 458 19.07 14.26 25.11
N VAL A 459 20.32 14.76 25.07
CA VAL A 459 21.39 14.29 25.97
C VAL A 459 21.07 14.60 27.44
N ARG A 460 20.28 15.65 27.71
CA ARG A 460 19.91 16.08 29.06
C ARG A 460 18.57 15.51 29.53
N ASP A 461 17.73 15.05 28.60
CA ASP A 461 16.43 14.46 28.91
C ASP A 461 16.62 13.01 29.37
N THR A 462 16.24 12.74 30.62
CA THR A 462 16.41 11.42 31.24
C THR A 462 15.49 10.38 30.62
N GLU A 463 14.26 10.73 30.28
CA GLU A 463 13.28 9.80 29.68
C GLU A 463 13.73 9.39 28.28
N ILE A 464 14.18 10.35 27.46
CA ILE A 464 14.71 10.06 26.12
C ILE A 464 15.95 9.16 26.21
N ARG A 465 16.87 9.46 27.14
CA ARG A 465 18.12 8.70 27.28
C ARG A 465 17.88 7.30 27.83
N GLU A 466 16.99 7.14 28.81
CA GLU A 466 16.57 5.82 29.31
C GLU A 466 15.87 5.02 28.22
N GLY A 467 14.92 5.63 27.49
CA GLY A 467 14.24 4.97 26.38
C GLY A 467 15.20 4.53 25.27
N PHE A 468 16.17 5.38 24.89
CA PHE A 468 17.22 5.01 23.95
C PHE A 468 18.05 3.82 24.46
N ASN A 469 18.45 3.82 25.73
CA ASN A 469 19.21 2.72 26.32
C ASN A 469 18.41 1.41 26.32
N ILE A 470 17.13 1.44 26.74
CA ILE A 470 16.27 0.25 26.73
C ILE A 470 16.11 -0.29 25.31
N TRP A 471 15.88 0.59 24.32
CA TRP A 471 15.81 0.19 22.93
C TRP A 471 17.13 -0.44 22.44
N LEU A 472 18.25 0.19 22.76
CA LEU A 472 19.57 -0.28 22.35
C LEU A 472 19.89 -1.65 22.95
N TYR A 473 19.67 -1.84 24.25
CA TYR A 473 19.97 -3.11 24.93
C TYR A 473 19.01 -4.24 24.57
N SER A 474 17.79 -3.91 24.16
CA SER A 474 16.82 -4.91 23.67
C SER A 474 17.11 -5.36 22.23
N TRP A 475 17.72 -4.50 21.41
CA TRP A 475 17.96 -4.79 20.00
C TRP A 475 19.40 -5.18 19.66
N ALA A 476 20.40 -4.60 20.33
CA ALA A 476 21.80 -4.85 20.01
C ALA A 476 22.24 -6.25 20.49
N PRO A 477 22.90 -7.04 19.63
CA PRO A 477 23.53 -8.29 20.04
C PRO A 477 24.54 -8.04 21.18
N PRO A 478 24.70 -8.99 22.13
CA PRO A 478 25.65 -8.86 23.24
C PRO A 478 27.08 -8.53 22.79
N GLU A 479 27.48 -9.02 21.62
CA GLU A 479 28.80 -8.81 21.03
C GLU A 479 29.03 -7.36 20.57
N LEU A 480 27.97 -6.65 20.17
CA LEU A 480 28.00 -5.23 19.79
C LEU A 480 28.02 -4.30 21.02
N LEU A 481 27.39 -4.74 22.11
CA LEU A 481 27.30 -4.01 23.37
C LEU A 481 28.63 -4.01 24.15
N GLN A 482 29.38 -5.12 24.14
CA GLN A 482 30.67 -5.24 24.86
C GLN A 482 31.85 -4.54 24.17
N GLY A 483 31.63 -3.88 23.02
CA GLY A 483 32.68 -3.23 22.21
C GLY A 483 32.43 -1.75 21.93
N GLU A 484 32.18 -1.43 20.67
CA GLU A 484 32.21 -0.09 20.08
C GLU A 484 31.12 0.87 20.60
N ILE A 485 29.92 0.33 20.90
CA ILE A 485 28.74 1.14 21.23
C ILE A 485 28.85 1.80 22.61
N SER A 486 29.34 1.09 23.63
CA SER A 486 29.51 1.67 24.97
C SER A 486 30.44 2.89 24.96
N ARG A 487 31.46 2.91 24.09
CA ARG A 487 32.40 4.04 23.97
C ARG A 487 31.80 5.28 23.31
N GLN A 488 30.82 5.11 22.42
CA GLN A 488 30.22 6.22 21.66
C GLN A 488 29.05 6.89 22.39
N LEU A 489 28.49 6.24 23.42
CA LEU A 489 27.36 6.74 24.21
C LEU A 489 27.75 7.50 25.47
N ASP A 490 28.96 7.23 25.99
CA ASP A 490 29.54 7.92 27.15
C ASP A 490 30.27 9.23 26.78
N MET A 491 30.26 9.61 25.49
CA MET A 491 30.79 10.89 24.94
C MET A 491 29.66 11.86 24.62
#